data_AF-A0A326UEZ7-F1
#
_entry.id   AF-A0A326UEZ7-F1
#
_cell.length_a   1.000
_cell.length_b   1.000
_cell.length_c   1.000
_cell.angle_alpha   90.00
_cell.angle_beta   90.00
_cell.angle_gamma   90.00
#
_symmetry.space_group_name_H-M   'P 1'
#
loop_
_entity.id
_entity.type
_entity.pdbx_description
1 polymer ?
#
loop_
_entity_poly.entity_id
_entity_poly.type
_entity_poly.pdbx_seq_one_letter_code
_entity_poly.pdbx_strand_id
1 'polypeptide(L)'
;MDFPKYLLPTIAPLPKAFAVHILAFMCKKYERKSEKDILHFFLKSLQEKRSIVYRFAHPFVLNRNKNVPVFVKLSTEWLKKALYENAPEALSEHERRVPASTYSYWVRSGYILHDGFGRPNPHSAAAVLMMRMLIDEPWRLFPEAVPEHERFCWVQLTPKSAPFVCQITMLEHLPPSALAWSPWAGEASWEGSWERIGDFGSIRFAGSRCVDGRLWWTLQEADLWSWDPDIRSHVPAFPGDEAELFQAAARFSLHRLAKHRLPYRFLEGEEHDRVC
;
A
#
# COMPACT_ATOMS: atom_id res chain seq x y z
N MET A 1 3.71 17.03 15.76
CA MET A 1 4.82 16.51 14.94
C MET A 1 4.27 16.23 13.57
N ASP A 2 4.83 16.86 12.53
CA ASP A 2 4.42 16.60 11.15
C ASP A 2 5.15 15.36 10.61
N PHE A 3 4.41 14.46 9.96
CA PHE A 3 5.02 13.31 9.31
C PHE A 3 5.78 13.74 8.06
N PRO A 4 7.05 13.33 7.86
CA PRO A 4 7.84 13.79 6.72
C PRO A 4 7.18 13.40 5.38
N LYS A 5 6.93 14.38 4.51
CA LYS A 5 6.16 14.18 3.27
C LYS A 5 6.75 13.11 2.36
N TYR A 6 8.09 13.06 2.24
CA TYR A 6 8.80 12.08 1.40
C TYR A 6 8.62 10.62 1.86
N LEU A 7 8.15 10.40 3.10
CA LEU A 7 7.87 9.09 3.67
C LEU A 7 6.38 8.70 3.56
N LEU A 8 5.49 9.55 3.05
CA LEU A 8 4.07 9.19 2.96
C LEU A 8 3.79 7.90 2.16
N PRO A 9 4.54 7.58 1.08
CA PRO A 9 4.38 6.28 0.42
C PRO A 9 4.83 5.11 1.30
N THR A 10 5.79 5.31 2.21
CA THR A 10 6.30 4.23 3.08
C THR A 10 5.29 3.78 4.10
N ILE A 11 4.18 4.52 4.32
CA ILE A 11 3.15 4.17 5.30
C ILE A 11 1.93 3.47 4.70
N ALA A 12 1.84 3.32 3.37
CA ALA A 12 0.70 2.66 2.72
C ALA A 12 0.40 1.26 3.32
N PRO A 13 -0.86 0.84 3.48
CA PRO A 13 -2.09 1.57 3.17
C PRO A 13 -2.59 2.47 4.31
N LEU A 14 -1.78 2.77 5.34
CA LEU A 14 -2.23 3.67 6.42
C LEU A 14 -2.48 5.09 5.88
N PRO A 15 -3.63 5.70 6.23
CA PRO A 15 -3.82 7.14 6.10
C PRO A 15 -2.75 7.93 6.86
N LYS A 16 -2.42 9.14 6.39
CA LYS A 16 -1.45 10.03 7.07
C LYS A 16 -1.81 10.26 8.54
N ALA A 17 -3.10 10.49 8.84
CA ALA A 17 -3.58 10.72 10.21
C ALA A 17 -3.27 9.54 11.15
N PHE A 18 -3.33 8.31 10.62
CA PHE A 18 -3.03 7.09 11.39
C PHE A 18 -1.53 7.00 11.70
N ALA A 19 -0.67 7.28 10.72
CA ALA A 19 0.77 7.29 10.94
C ALA A 19 1.20 8.36 11.94
N VAL A 20 0.65 9.58 11.85
CA VAL A 20 0.91 10.66 12.82
C VAL A 20 0.48 10.24 14.23
N HIS A 21 -0.69 9.62 14.35
CA HIS A 21 -1.23 9.14 15.62
C HIS A 21 -0.35 8.05 16.26
N ILE A 22 0.06 7.04 15.49
CA ILE A 22 0.98 6.00 15.98
C ILE A 22 2.32 6.61 16.38
N LEU A 23 2.85 7.54 15.58
CA LEU A 23 4.14 8.16 15.88
C LEU A 23 4.07 8.98 17.18
N ALA A 24 3.00 9.77 17.38
CA ALA A 24 2.77 10.50 18.62
C ALA A 24 2.66 9.56 19.83
N PHE A 25 1.96 8.44 19.67
CA PHE A 25 1.87 7.39 20.69
C PHE A 25 3.26 6.81 21.02
N MET A 26 4.04 6.45 20.01
CA MET A 26 5.39 5.91 20.20
C MET A 26 6.35 6.92 20.84
N CYS A 27 6.28 8.21 20.48
CA CYS A 27 7.09 9.24 21.11
C CYS A 27 6.82 9.34 22.62
N LYS A 28 5.55 9.26 23.03
CA LYS A 28 5.17 9.23 24.45
C LYS A 28 5.61 7.92 25.14
N LYS A 29 5.56 6.79 24.44
CA LYS A 29 5.98 5.50 24.98
C LYS A 29 7.50 5.39 25.14
N TYR A 30 8.26 6.04 24.25
CA TYR A 30 9.72 5.92 24.17
C TYR A 30 10.41 7.28 24.35
N GLU A 31 10.00 8.08 25.35
CA GLU A 31 10.51 9.43 25.62
C GLU A 31 12.05 9.56 25.72
N ARG A 32 12.76 8.45 25.97
CA ARG A 32 14.23 8.39 26.07
C ARG A 32 14.95 8.19 24.73
N LYS A 33 14.24 7.91 23.64
CA LYS A 33 14.83 7.66 22.31
C LYS A 33 14.80 8.92 21.45
N SER A 34 15.72 9.04 20.50
CA SER A 34 15.67 10.14 19.53
C SER A 34 14.46 9.98 18.61
N GLU A 35 13.95 11.08 18.07
CA GLU A 35 12.84 11.05 17.10
C GLU A 35 13.19 10.20 15.86
N LYS A 36 14.46 10.23 15.43
CA LYS A 36 14.97 9.42 14.31
C LYS A 36 14.87 7.93 14.61
N ASP A 37 15.25 7.52 15.83
CA ASP A 37 15.17 6.11 16.25
C ASP A 37 13.71 5.64 16.36
N ILE A 38 12.83 6.51 16.87
CA ILE A 38 11.40 6.21 16.98
C ILE A 38 10.78 6.07 15.59
N LEU A 39 11.08 6.99 14.67
CA LEU A 39 10.60 6.92 13.28
C LEU A 39 11.11 5.66 12.58
N HIS A 40 12.39 5.32 12.74
CA HIS A 40 12.95 4.08 12.20
C HIS A 40 12.25 2.84 12.77
N PHE A 41 12.05 2.79 14.09
CA PHE A 41 11.33 1.70 14.75
C PHE A 41 9.87 1.59 14.28
N PHE A 42 9.18 2.72 14.11
CA PHE A 42 7.83 2.79 13.57
C PHE A 42 7.76 2.19 12.17
N LEU A 43 8.61 2.65 11.25
CA LEU A 43 8.59 2.18 9.85
C LEU A 43 8.94 0.70 9.74
N LYS A 44 9.91 0.22 10.53
CA LYS A 44 10.26 -1.21 10.59
C LYS A 44 9.07 -2.04 11.09
N SER A 45 8.46 -1.64 12.21
CA SER A 45 7.29 -2.32 12.77
C SER A 45 6.13 -2.33 11.78
N LEU A 46 5.89 -1.20 11.11
CA LEU A 46 4.85 -1.06 10.10
C LEU A 46 5.05 -2.04 8.93
N GLN A 47 6.27 -2.21 8.45
CA GLN A 47 6.57 -3.15 7.37
C GLN A 47 6.30 -4.60 7.77
N GLU A 48 6.69 -4.99 8.98
CA GLU A 48 6.41 -6.32 9.51
C GLU A 48 4.88 -6.56 9.57
N LYS A 49 4.13 -5.60 10.12
CA LYS A 49 2.65 -5.70 10.21
C LYS A 49 1.99 -5.68 8.84
N ARG A 50 2.50 -4.87 7.91
CA ARG A 50 2.04 -4.82 6.51
C ARG A 50 2.10 -6.21 5.86
N SER A 51 3.24 -6.90 5.97
CA SER A 51 3.41 -8.25 5.40
C SER A 51 2.44 -9.27 6.02
N ILE A 52 2.22 -9.20 7.34
CA ILE A 52 1.28 -10.07 8.05
C ILE A 52 -0.15 -9.81 7.56
N VAL A 53 -0.58 -8.54 7.58
CA VAL A 53 -1.94 -8.14 7.18
C VAL A 53 -2.22 -8.48 5.73
N TYR A 54 -1.27 -8.26 4.81
CA TYR A 54 -1.43 -8.67 3.42
C TYR A 54 -1.68 -10.17 3.30
N ARG A 55 -0.78 -11.00 3.85
CA ARG A 55 -0.90 -12.47 3.77
C ARG A 55 -2.19 -12.99 4.39
N PHE A 56 -2.62 -12.38 5.48
CA PHE A 56 -3.83 -12.75 6.19
C PHE A 56 -5.11 -12.33 5.44
N ALA A 57 -5.17 -11.10 4.93
CA ALA A 57 -6.37 -10.56 4.28
C ALA A 57 -6.53 -11.01 2.82
N HIS A 58 -5.42 -11.22 2.10
CA HIS A 58 -5.43 -11.41 0.66
C HIS A 58 -6.37 -12.54 0.17
N PRO A 59 -6.40 -13.75 0.76
CA PRO A 59 -7.33 -14.80 0.33
C PRO A 59 -8.82 -14.37 0.42
N PHE A 60 -9.18 -13.62 1.47
CA PHE A 60 -10.53 -13.13 1.69
C PHE A 60 -10.92 -12.01 0.72
N VAL A 61 -9.95 -11.18 0.35
CA VAL A 61 -10.13 -10.13 -0.67
C VAL A 61 -10.36 -10.74 -2.05
N LEU A 62 -9.58 -11.76 -2.44
CA LEU A 62 -9.76 -12.46 -3.72
C LEU A 62 -11.14 -13.13 -3.87
N ASN A 63 -11.74 -13.51 -2.74
CA ASN A 63 -13.05 -14.17 -2.68
C ASN A 63 -14.22 -13.19 -2.58
N ARG A 64 -13.96 -11.90 -2.40
CA ARG A 64 -14.97 -10.88 -2.10
C ARG A 64 -16.12 -10.84 -3.11
N ASN A 65 -15.80 -10.93 -4.40
CA ASN A 65 -16.77 -10.86 -5.50
C ASN A 65 -17.19 -12.23 -6.03
N LYS A 66 -16.65 -13.33 -5.49
CA LYS A 66 -16.96 -14.68 -5.94
C LYS A 66 -18.24 -15.20 -5.28
N ASN A 67 -18.92 -16.14 -5.94
CA ASN A 67 -20.04 -16.87 -5.36
C ASN A 67 -19.54 -17.96 -4.38
N VAL A 68 -19.00 -17.53 -3.24
CA VAL A 68 -18.49 -18.39 -2.17
C VAL A 68 -19.15 -18.03 -0.83
N PRO A 69 -19.09 -18.91 0.19
CA PRO A 69 -19.66 -18.64 1.50
C PRO A 69 -19.11 -17.36 2.16
N VAL A 70 -19.90 -16.70 3.00
CA VAL A 70 -19.50 -15.42 3.63
C VAL A 70 -18.25 -15.55 4.51
N PHE A 71 -18.06 -16.70 5.17
CA PHE A 71 -16.91 -16.92 6.07
C PHE A 71 -15.56 -16.98 5.35
N VAL A 72 -15.53 -17.14 4.02
CA VAL A 72 -14.31 -17.06 3.20
C VAL A 72 -14.15 -15.72 2.48
N LYS A 73 -15.02 -14.74 2.76
CA LYS A 73 -14.99 -13.38 2.19
C LYS A 73 -14.50 -12.36 3.20
N LEU A 74 -13.93 -11.27 2.69
CA LEU A 74 -13.70 -10.07 3.47
C LEU A 74 -15.04 -9.47 3.89
N SER A 75 -15.42 -9.66 5.16
CA SER A 75 -16.69 -9.24 5.74
C SER A 75 -16.48 -8.52 7.07
N THR A 76 -17.51 -7.82 7.56
CA THR A 76 -17.50 -7.21 8.90
C THR A 76 -17.17 -8.21 10.01
N GLU A 77 -17.75 -9.42 9.97
CA GLU A 77 -17.48 -10.44 10.98
C GLU A 77 -16.06 -10.99 10.88
N TRP A 78 -15.54 -11.15 9.66
CA TRP A 78 -14.13 -11.47 9.47
C TRP A 78 -13.23 -10.38 10.07
N LEU A 79 -13.51 -9.10 9.83
CA LEU A 79 -12.67 -8.00 10.30
C LEU A 79 -12.70 -7.90 11.83
N LYS A 80 -13.88 -8.04 12.46
CA LYS A 80 -14.00 -8.08 13.92
C LYS A 80 -13.20 -9.23 14.53
N LYS A 81 -13.28 -10.42 13.92
CA LYS A 81 -12.49 -11.59 14.33
C LYS A 81 -10.99 -11.32 14.18
N ALA A 82 -10.57 -10.79 13.04
CA ALA A 82 -9.17 -10.43 12.76
C ALA A 82 -8.62 -9.43 13.79
N LEU A 83 -9.39 -8.40 14.13
CA LEU A 83 -9.03 -7.38 15.12
C LEU A 83 -8.91 -7.92 16.54
N TYR A 84 -9.72 -8.92 16.88
CA TYR A 84 -9.64 -9.62 18.16
C TYR A 84 -8.43 -10.55 18.23
N GLU A 85 -8.20 -11.34 17.18
CA GLU A 85 -7.09 -12.31 17.10
C GLU A 85 -5.73 -11.60 17.07
N ASN A 86 -5.65 -10.43 16.43
CA ASN A 86 -4.41 -9.64 16.29
C ASN A 86 -4.33 -8.48 17.29
N ALA A 87 -5.21 -8.46 18.31
CA ALA A 87 -5.07 -7.53 19.42
C ALA A 87 -3.82 -7.86 20.25
N PRO A 88 -3.11 -6.86 20.81
CA PRO A 88 -1.96 -7.10 21.67
C PRO A 88 -2.31 -8.01 22.85
N GLU A 89 -1.44 -8.97 23.16
CA GLU A 89 -1.67 -9.98 24.20
C GLU A 89 -1.81 -9.39 25.61
N ALA A 90 -1.27 -8.20 25.83
CA ALA A 90 -1.39 -7.47 27.10
C ALA A 90 -2.83 -7.01 27.40
N LEU A 91 -3.72 -7.01 26.39
CA LEU A 91 -5.11 -6.62 26.56
C LEU A 91 -5.93 -7.77 27.17
N SER A 92 -6.84 -7.43 28.09
CA SER A 92 -7.80 -8.39 28.61
C SER A 92 -8.74 -8.90 27.51
N GLU A 93 -9.32 -10.08 27.72
CA GLU A 93 -10.32 -10.68 26.82
C GLU A 93 -11.43 -9.69 26.42
N HIS A 94 -11.88 -8.86 27.36
CA HIS A 94 -12.90 -7.85 27.12
C HIS A 94 -12.39 -6.72 26.20
N GLU A 95 -11.19 -6.21 26.44
CA GLU A 95 -10.57 -5.14 25.65
C GLU A 95 -10.15 -5.59 24.24
N ARG A 96 -9.90 -6.90 24.09
CA ARG A 96 -9.60 -7.51 22.79
C ARG A 96 -10.81 -7.50 21.86
N ARG A 97 -12.03 -7.62 22.41
CA ARG A 97 -13.28 -7.66 21.64
C ARG A 97 -13.59 -6.28 21.06
N VAL A 98 -14.22 -6.29 19.88
CA VAL A 98 -14.75 -5.08 19.23
C VAL A 98 -16.27 -5.14 19.29
N PRO A 99 -16.91 -4.44 20.24
CA PRO A 99 -18.36 -4.37 20.32
C PRO A 99 -18.99 -3.84 19.02
N ALA A 100 -20.22 -4.28 18.71
CA ALA A 100 -20.94 -3.84 17.52
C ALA A 100 -21.17 -2.31 17.50
N SER A 101 -21.38 -1.70 18.67
CA SER A 101 -21.49 -0.25 18.84
C SER A 101 -20.19 0.47 18.49
N THR A 102 -19.05 -0.04 18.96
CA THR A 102 -17.71 0.47 18.67
C THR A 102 -17.39 0.37 17.18
N TYR A 103 -17.63 -0.79 16.56
CA TYR A 103 -17.44 -0.96 15.13
C TYR A 103 -18.33 0.00 14.33
N SER A 104 -19.61 0.11 14.68
CA SER A 104 -20.54 1.05 14.03
C SER A 104 -20.09 2.50 14.17
N TYR A 105 -19.52 2.89 15.31
CA TYR A 105 -18.90 4.19 15.48
C TYR A 105 -17.72 4.37 14.51
N TRP A 106 -16.82 3.37 14.39
CA TRP A 106 -15.68 3.48 13.47
C TRP A 106 -16.08 3.63 12.01
N VAL A 107 -17.16 2.97 11.60
CA VAL A 107 -17.72 3.14 10.25
C VAL A 107 -18.28 4.55 10.06
N ARG A 108 -19.11 5.04 10.99
CA ARG A 108 -19.71 6.38 10.91
C ARG A 108 -18.67 7.50 10.96
N SER A 109 -17.61 7.32 11.74
CA SER A 109 -16.47 8.24 11.81
C SER A 109 -15.51 8.12 10.63
N GLY A 110 -15.78 7.21 9.69
CA GLY A 110 -14.98 7.07 8.49
C GLY A 110 -13.62 6.39 8.72
N TYR A 111 -13.34 5.73 9.85
CA TYR A 111 -12.10 4.95 10.00
C TYR A 111 -12.11 3.68 9.14
N ILE A 112 -13.30 3.09 8.96
CA ILE A 112 -13.52 1.92 8.08
C ILE A 112 -14.48 2.32 6.98
N LEU A 113 -14.01 2.31 5.74
CA LEU A 113 -14.85 2.50 4.57
C LEU A 113 -15.57 1.19 4.23
N HIS A 114 -16.75 1.29 3.64
CA HIS A 114 -17.49 0.15 3.13
C HIS A 114 -17.78 0.36 1.66
N ASP A 115 -17.47 -0.64 0.85
CA ASP A 115 -17.82 -0.63 -0.57
C ASP A 115 -19.24 -1.20 -0.82
N GLY A 116 -19.91 -1.61 0.26
CA GLY A 116 -21.27 -2.12 0.28
C GLY A 116 -21.64 -2.68 1.67
N PHE A 117 -22.92 -3.05 1.85
CA PHE A 117 -23.40 -3.56 3.13
C PHE A 117 -22.60 -4.78 3.61
N GLY A 118 -22.01 -4.70 4.80
CA GLY A 118 -21.19 -5.75 5.40
C GLY A 118 -19.86 -6.05 4.68
N ARG A 119 -19.47 -5.22 3.71
CA ARG A 119 -18.27 -5.39 2.87
C ARG A 119 -17.30 -4.23 3.13
N PRO A 120 -16.39 -4.36 4.10
CA PRO A 120 -15.40 -3.32 4.36
C PRO A 120 -14.46 -3.17 3.16
N ASN A 121 -14.03 -1.94 2.88
CA ASN A 121 -13.02 -1.65 1.88
C ASN A 121 -11.68 -2.29 2.30
N PRO A 122 -11.01 -3.08 1.43
CA PRO A 122 -9.79 -3.80 1.78
C PRO A 122 -8.67 -2.93 2.35
N HIS A 123 -8.44 -1.74 1.78
CA HIS A 123 -7.36 -0.86 2.21
C HIS A 123 -7.64 -0.25 3.59
N SER A 124 -8.86 0.26 3.82
CA SER A 124 -9.23 0.78 5.14
C SER A 124 -9.27 -0.31 6.22
N ALA A 125 -9.72 -1.53 5.87
CA ALA A 125 -9.71 -2.67 6.77
C ALA A 125 -8.29 -3.08 7.16
N ALA A 126 -7.38 -3.12 6.19
CA ALA A 126 -5.96 -3.36 6.43
C ALA A 126 -5.33 -2.26 7.30
N ALA A 127 -5.66 -0.99 7.05
CA ALA A 127 -5.19 0.13 7.84
C ALA A 127 -5.60 0.00 9.32
N VAL A 128 -6.88 -0.27 9.57
CA VAL A 128 -7.42 -0.46 10.92
C VAL A 128 -6.82 -1.69 11.61
N LEU A 129 -6.63 -2.79 10.89
CA LEU A 129 -5.98 -3.97 11.44
C LEU A 129 -4.52 -3.69 11.82
N MET A 130 -3.78 -2.94 11.00
CA MET A 130 -2.42 -2.52 11.35
C MET A 130 -2.39 -1.58 12.56
N MET A 131 -3.33 -0.62 12.67
CA MET A 131 -3.46 0.23 13.87
C MET A 131 -3.60 -0.64 15.12
N ARG A 132 -4.46 -1.65 15.06
CA ARG A 132 -4.70 -2.58 16.17
C ARG A 132 -3.45 -3.37 16.57
N MET A 133 -2.60 -3.72 15.61
CA MET A 133 -1.35 -4.44 15.85
C MET A 133 -0.20 -3.54 16.35
N LEU A 134 -0.29 -2.23 16.14
CA LEU A 134 0.77 -1.26 16.46
C LEU A 134 0.51 -0.47 17.74
N ILE A 135 -0.74 -0.38 18.20
CA ILE A 135 -1.14 0.34 19.40
C ILE A 135 -1.68 -0.65 20.45
N ASP A 136 -1.06 -0.65 21.63
CA ASP A 136 -1.44 -1.48 22.78
C ASP A 136 -2.35 -0.77 23.78
N GLU A 137 -2.84 0.43 23.48
CA GLU A 137 -3.88 1.11 24.27
C GLU A 137 -5.24 1.13 23.53
N PRO A 138 -6.26 0.38 24.01
CA PRO A 138 -7.52 0.23 23.28
C PRO A 138 -8.35 1.52 23.22
N TRP A 139 -8.25 2.40 24.23
CA TRP A 139 -8.96 3.68 24.27
C TRP A 139 -8.33 4.77 23.37
N ARG A 140 -7.12 4.54 22.82
CA ARG A 140 -6.41 5.46 21.91
C ARG A 140 -6.13 4.81 20.57
N LEU A 141 -6.99 3.90 20.11
CA LEU A 141 -6.74 3.20 18.86
C LEU A 141 -6.72 4.12 17.62
N PHE A 142 -7.50 5.21 17.62
CA PHE A 142 -7.62 6.10 16.47
C PHE A 142 -7.32 7.55 16.81
N PRO A 143 -6.86 8.37 15.84
CA PRO A 143 -6.82 9.82 15.99
C PRO A 143 -8.22 10.37 16.23
N GLU A 144 -8.32 11.56 16.84
CA GLU A 144 -9.60 12.24 17.01
C GLU A 144 -10.15 12.79 15.69
N ALA A 145 -9.25 13.20 14.78
CA ALA A 145 -9.61 13.66 13.46
C ALA A 145 -9.93 12.49 12.52
N VAL A 146 -11.00 12.64 11.74
CA VAL A 146 -11.38 11.68 10.70
C VAL A 146 -10.25 11.56 9.68
N PRO A 147 -9.80 10.33 9.34
CA PRO A 147 -8.75 10.16 8.36
C PRO A 147 -9.27 10.47 6.96
N GLU A 148 -8.57 11.32 6.24
CA GLU A 148 -8.60 11.31 4.78
C GLU A 148 -7.92 10.01 4.33
N HIS A 149 -8.65 9.10 3.67
CA HIS A 149 -8.13 7.81 3.18
C HIS A 149 -7.25 7.94 1.93
N GLU A 150 -6.55 9.07 1.83
CA GLU A 150 -5.58 9.31 0.79
C GLU A 150 -4.41 8.34 0.94
N ARG A 151 -4.11 7.65 -0.15
CA ARG A 151 -2.94 6.78 -0.26
C ARG A 151 -1.92 7.45 -1.15
N PHE A 152 -0.66 7.30 -0.76
CA PHE A 152 0.46 7.92 -1.43
C PHE A 152 1.35 6.84 -2.06
N CYS A 153 1.97 7.19 -3.17
CA CYS A 153 2.96 6.41 -3.89
C CYS A 153 4.13 7.30 -4.29
N TRP A 154 5.26 6.70 -4.64
CA TRP A 154 6.32 7.42 -5.32
C TRP A 154 6.05 7.40 -6.82
N VAL A 155 6.43 8.48 -7.48
CA VAL A 155 6.28 8.66 -8.93
C VAL A 155 7.57 9.22 -9.50
N GLN A 156 7.95 8.75 -10.67
CA GLN A 156 9.05 9.26 -11.47
C GLN A 156 8.55 9.48 -12.90
N LEU A 157 8.56 10.73 -13.41
CA LEU A 157 7.94 11.06 -14.71
C LEU A 157 8.74 10.50 -15.89
N THR A 158 10.06 10.59 -15.81
CA THR A 158 11.00 10.09 -16.80
C THR A 158 12.17 9.40 -16.10
N PRO A 159 12.95 8.54 -16.78
CA PRO A 159 14.07 7.81 -16.17
C PRO A 159 15.12 8.71 -15.51
N LYS A 160 15.24 9.96 -15.99
CA LYS A 160 16.19 10.97 -15.51
C LYS A 160 15.61 11.94 -14.48
N SER A 161 14.28 11.97 -14.30
CA SER A 161 13.63 12.86 -13.33
C SER A 161 13.81 12.34 -11.90
N ALA A 162 13.85 13.24 -10.92
CA ALA A 162 13.83 12.84 -9.52
C ALA A 162 12.44 12.26 -9.14
N PRO A 163 12.39 11.20 -8.32
CA PRO A 163 11.14 10.72 -7.76
C PRO A 163 10.46 11.76 -6.85
N PHE A 164 9.14 11.81 -6.86
CA PHE A 164 8.33 12.64 -5.95
C PHE A 164 7.15 11.85 -5.39
N VAL A 165 6.53 12.38 -4.35
CA VAL A 165 5.36 11.77 -3.71
C VAL A 165 4.07 12.24 -4.39
N CYS A 166 3.19 11.30 -4.71
CA CYS A 166 1.92 11.55 -5.37
C CYS A 166 0.79 10.79 -4.69
N GLN A 167 -0.41 11.37 -4.63
CA GLN A 167 -1.63 10.64 -4.27
C GLN A 167 -1.97 9.64 -5.38
N ILE A 168 -2.40 8.43 -5.02
CA ILE A 168 -2.74 7.37 -6.01
C ILE A 168 -3.85 7.81 -6.97
N THR A 169 -4.83 8.60 -6.48
CA THR A 169 -5.92 9.17 -7.28
C THR A 169 -5.45 10.12 -8.37
N MET A 170 -4.30 10.78 -8.18
CA MET A 170 -3.77 11.75 -9.14
C MET A 170 -2.98 11.11 -10.29
N LEU A 171 -2.76 9.79 -10.24
CA LEU A 171 -1.97 9.08 -11.24
C LEU A 171 -2.60 9.11 -12.64
N GLU A 172 -3.93 9.22 -12.74
CA GLU A 172 -4.63 9.32 -14.03
C GLU A 172 -4.40 10.65 -14.76
N HIS A 173 -3.91 11.67 -14.04
CA HIS A 173 -3.58 12.98 -14.60
C HIS A 173 -2.11 13.11 -15.02
N LEU A 174 -1.30 12.06 -14.81
CA LEU A 174 0.10 12.04 -15.18
C LEU A 174 0.31 11.53 -16.61
N PRO A 175 1.47 11.82 -17.23
CA PRO A 175 1.84 11.19 -18.50
C PRO A 175 1.75 9.66 -18.39
N PRO A 176 1.22 8.95 -19.40
CA PRO A 176 1.04 7.49 -19.35
C PRO A 176 2.31 6.71 -19.00
N SER A 177 3.47 7.25 -19.39
CA SER A 177 4.79 6.68 -19.14
C SER A 177 5.41 6.99 -17.77
N ALA A 178 4.76 7.79 -16.92
CA ALA A 178 5.23 8.00 -15.57
C ALA A 178 5.22 6.68 -14.79
N LEU A 179 6.32 6.36 -14.11
CA LEU A 179 6.46 5.15 -13.30
C LEU A 179 6.03 5.44 -11.87
N ALA A 180 5.15 4.63 -11.31
CA ALA A 180 4.67 4.73 -9.94
C ALA A 180 4.95 3.44 -9.15
N TRP A 181 5.30 3.56 -7.87
CA TRP A 181 5.51 2.41 -7.00
C TRP A 181 5.07 2.65 -5.55
N SER A 182 4.72 1.57 -4.87
CA SER A 182 4.30 1.55 -3.47
C SER A 182 4.86 0.30 -2.78
N PRO A 183 5.21 0.38 -1.48
CA PRO A 183 5.65 -0.81 -0.75
C PRO A 183 4.46 -1.71 -0.36
N TRP A 184 3.23 -1.30 -0.69
CA TRP A 184 2.01 -2.06 -0.41
C TRP A 184 1.61 -2.97 -1.57
N ALA A 185 1.85 -4.27 -1.43
CA ALA A 185 1.44 -5.28 -2.42
C ALA A 185 -0.10 -5.36 -2.63
N GLY A 186 -0.89 -4.82 -1.70
CA GLY A 186 -2.33 -4.75 -1.82
C GLY A 186 -2.80 -3.86 -2.98
N GLU A 187 -2.03 -2.85 -3.39
CA GLU A 187 -2.38 -2.03 -4.57
C GLU A 187 -2.54 -2.89 -5.83
N ALA A 188 -1.57 -3.78 -6.09
CA ALA A 188 -1.61 -4.74 -7.19
C ALA A 188 -2.70 -5.78 -7.03
N SER A 189 -2.83 -6.32 -5.83
CA SER A 189 -3.68 -7.47 -5.60
C SER A 189 -5.16 -7.14 -5.52
N TRP A 190 -5.50 -5.89 -5.19
CA TRP A 190 -6.87 -5.50 -4.83
C TRP A 190 -7.48 -4.47 -5.80
N GLU A 191 -6.66 -3.69 -6.53
CA GLU A 191 -7.16 -2.69 -7.49
C GLU A 191 -6.97 -3.04 -8.96
N GLY A 192 -6.22 -4.11 -9.27
CA GLY A 192 -6.07 -4.67 -10.63
C GLY A 192 -5.32 -3.79 -11.64
N SER A 193 -5.01 -2.54 -11.29
CA SER A 193 -4.27 -1.57 -12.13
C SER A 193 -2.81 -1.44 -11.74
N TRP A 194 -2.28 -2.37 -10.94
CA TRP A 194 -0.91 -2.38 -10.45
C TRP A 194 -0.33 -3.77 -10.62
N GLU A 195 0.96 -3.86 -10.91
CA GLU A 195 1.69 -5.13 -10.97
C GLU A 195 2.30 -5.43 -9.59
N ARG A 196 2.16 -6.67 -9.12
CA ARG A 196 2.77 -7.11 -7.86
C ARG A 196 4.22 -7.52 -8.12
N ILE A 197 5.15 -7.01 -7.31
CA ILE A 197 6.56 -7.38 -7.39
C ILE A 197 6.95 -8.17 -6.15
N GLY A 198 6.78 -9.50 -6.22
CA GLY A 198 7.10 -10.41 -5.11
C GLY A 198 6.49 -9.94 -3.79
N ASP A 199 7.34 -9.81 -2.76
CA ASP A 199 6.96 -9.26 -1.45
C ASP A 199 7.44 -7.81 -1.24
N PHE A 200 8.02 -7.18 -2.27
CA PHE A 200 8.57 -5.84 -2.18
C PHE A 200 7.49 -4.75 -2.27
N GLY A 201 6.40 -5.02 -2.99
CA GLY A 201 5.30 -4.06 -3.14
C GLY A 201 4.62 -4.16 -4.50
N SER A 202 4.25 -3.00 -5.01
CA SER A 202 3.56 -2.83 -6.29
C SER A 202 4.23 -1.76 -7.14
N ILE A 203 4.12 -1.93 -8.46
CA ILE A 203 4.63 -0.97 -9.44
C ILE A 203 3.66 -0.88 -10.61
N ARG A 204 3.60 0.28 -11.26
CA ARG A 204 2.85 0.45 -12.51
C ARG A 204 3.36 1.63 -13.31
N PHE A 205 3.02 1.66 -14.59
CA PHE A 205 2.97 2.91 -15.33
C PHE A 205 1.64 3.61 -15.10
N ALA A 206 1.62 4.95 -15.09
CA ALA A 206 0.41 5.73 -14.86
C ALA A 206 -0.70 5.42 -15.88
N GLY A 207 -0.33 5.13 -17.14
CA GLY A 207 -1.25 4.73 -18.21
C GLY A 207 -1.79 3.29 -18.10
N SER A 208 -1.48 2.56 -17.04
CA SER A 208 -2.00 1.20 -16.88
C SER A 208 -3.51 1.18 -16.68
N ARG A 209 -4.21 0.26 -17.34
CA ARG A 209 -5.66 0.03 -17.18
C ARG A 209 -5.94 -1.46 -17.03
N CYS A 210 -7.01 -1.81 -16.33
CA CYS A 210 -7.48 -3.19 -16.26
C CYS A 210 -8.53 -3.41 -17.36
N VAL A 211 -8.27 -4.32 -18.29
CA VAL A 211 -9.17 -4.72 -19.38
C VAL A 211 -9.45 -6.21 -19.21
N ASP A 212 -10.71 -6.60 -19.01
CA ASP A 212 -11.12 -7.99 -18.79
C ASP A 212 -10.33 -8.73 -17.70
N GLY A 213 -10.00 -8.02 -16.61
CA GLY A 213 -9.21 -8.55 -15.50
C GLY A 213 -7.72 -8.70 -15.79
N ARG A 214 -7.23 -8.21 -16.93
CA ARG A 214 -5.82 -8.19 -17.32
C ARG A 214 -5.29 -6.76 -17.29
N LEU A 215 -4.05 -6.61 -16.81
CA LEU A 215 -3.36 -5.34 -16.81
C LEU A 215 -2.86 -5.01 -18.23
N TRP A 216 -3.24 -3.84 -18.73
CA TRP A 216 -2.92 -3.35 -20.06
C TRP A 216 -2.24 -1.99 -19.97
N TRP A 217 -1.08 -1.85 -20.60
CA TRP A 217 -0.25 -0.66 -20.61
C TRP A 217 -0.58 0.20 -21.82
N THR A 218 -0.87 1.50 -21.60
CA THR A 218 -1.03 2.51 -22.67
C THR A 218 0.26 3.30 -22.87
N LEU A 219 1.34 2.59 -23.23
CA LEU A 219 2.66 3.17 -23.46
C LEU A 219 2.97 3.22 -24.94
N GLN A 220 3.80 4.19 -25.35
CA GLN A 220 4.45 4.13 -26.65
C GLN A 220 5.73 3.30 -26.54
N GLU A 221 6.17 2.70 -27.65
CA GLU A 221 7.43 1.97 -27.74
C GLU A 221 8.63 2.80 -27.29
N ALA A 222 8.67 4.07 -27.69
CA ALA A 222 9.71 5.01 -27.29
C ALA A 222 9.77 5.23 -25.77
N ASP A 223 8.63 5.21 -25.08
CA ASP A 223 8.58 5.33 -23.62
C ASP A 223 9.22 4.12 -22.95
N LEU A 224 8.87 2.91 -23.42
CA LEU A 224 9.40 1.67 -22.85
C LEU A 224 10.92 1.58 -23.02
N TRP A 225 11.43 1.94 -24.21
CA TRP A 225 12.87 1.97 -24.46
C TRP A 225 13.61 3.06 -23.67
N SER A 226 12.95 4.18 -23.39
CA SER A 226 13.51 5.21 -22.51
C SER A 226 13.71 4.65 -21.09
N TRP A 227 12.71 3.93 -20.58
CA TRP A 227 12.74 3.34 -19.25
C TRP A 227 13.67 2.14 -19.09
N ASP A 228 13.69 1.25 -20.08
CA ASP A 228 14.52 0.04 -20.05
C ASP A 228 15.22 -0.14 -21.41
N PRO A 229 16.32 0.60 -21.68
CA PRO A 229 17.02 0.54 -22.97
C PRO A 229 17.48 -0.86 -23.36
N ASP A 230 17.81 -1.69 -22.37
CA ASP A 230 18.26 -3.07 -22.59
C ASP A 230 17.14 -3.96 -23.14
N ILE A 231 15.85 -3.60 -22.94
CA ILE A 231 14.73 -4.37 -23.50
C ILE A 231 14.80 -4.45 -25.02
N ARG A 232 15.40 -3.45 -25.67
CA ARG A 232 15.56 -3.38 -27.12
C ARG A 232 16.44 -4.51 -27.66
N SER A 233 17.35 -5.04 -26.85
CA SER A 233 18.16 -6.21 -27.22
C SER A 233 17.35 -7.50 -27.23
N HIS A 234 16.26 -7.56 -26.45
CA HIS A 234 15.36 -8.71 -26.37
C HIS A 234 14.18 -8.60 -27.35
N VAL A 235 13.69 -7.38 -27.58
CA VAL A 235 12.61 -7.07 -28.52
C VAL A 235 12.99 -5.83 -29.34
N PRO A 236 13.64 -6.01 -30.51
CA PRO A 236 14.20 -4.90 -31.28
C PRO A 236 13.16 -4.05 -32.03
N ALA A 237 11.97 -4.62 -32.29
CA ALA A 237 10.80 -3.94 -32.81
C ALA A 237 9.54 -4.71 -32.40
N PHE A 238 8.43 -4.01 -32.20
CA PHE A 238 7.11 -4.63 -32.02
C PHE A 238 6.38 -4.66 -33.38
N PRO A 239 6.14 -5.83 -33.98
CA PRO A 239 5.29 -5.94 -35.15
C PRO A 239 3.91 -5.34 -34.84
N GLY A 240 3.30 -4.62 -35.80
CA GLY A 240 2.06 -3.85 -35.58
C GLY A 240 0.88 -4.64 -35.03
N ASP A 241 0.90 -5.97 -35.16
CA ASP A 241 -0.15 -6.88 -34.71
C ASP A 241 0.19 -7.61 -33.38
N GLU A 242 1.40 -7.47 -32.84
CA GLU A 242 1.86 -8.18 -31.64
C GLU A 242 1.71 -7.37 -30.36
N ALA A 243 0.50 -6.87 -30.12
CA ALA A 243 0.19 -6.13 -28.89
C ALA A 243 0.55 -6.93 -27.62
N GLU A 244 0.37 -8.25 -27.63
CA GLU A 244 0.72 -9.12 -26.50
C GLU A 244 2.23 -9.15 -26.20
N LEU A 245 3.08 -9.12 -27.23
CA LEU A 245 4.54 -9.07 -27.05
C LEU A 245 4.93 -7.75 -26.38
N PHE A 246 4.33 -6.64 -26.78
CA PHE A 246 4.53 -5.34 -26.14
C PHE A 246 4.10 -5.36 -24.67
N GLN A 247 2.93 -5.93 -24.37
CA GLN A 247 2.46 -6.04 -22.98
C GLN A 247 3.40 -6.89 -22.11
N ALA A 248 3.92 -7.99 -22.66
CA ALA A 248 4.89 -8.85 -21.98
C ALA A 248 6.23 -8.14 -21.75
N ALA A 249 6.74 -7.41 -22.74
CA ALA A 249 7.96 -6.63 -22.62
C ALA A 249 7.83 -5.53 -21.56
N ALA A 250 6.72 -4.78 -21.58
CA ALA A 250 6.43 -3.75 -20.58
C ALA A 250 6.37 -4.33 -19.15
N ARG A 251 5.72 -5.49 -18.98
CA ARG A 251 5.71 -6.20 -17.69
C ARG A 251 7.10 -6.61 -17.25
N PHE A 252 7.91 -7.19 -18.14
CA PHE A 252 9.28 -7.59 -17.83
C PHE A 252 10.15 -6.38 -17.43
N SER A 253 10.04 -5.26 -18.14
CA SER A 253 10.72 -4.01 -17.78
C SER A 253 10.30 -3.49 -16.41
N LEU A 254 9.01 -3.56 -16.05
CA LEU A 254 8.58 -3.21 -14.69
C LEU A 254 9.25 -4.09 -13.62
N HIS A 255 9.35 -5.40 -13.83
CA HIS A 255 10.05 -6.28 -12.90
C HIS A 255 11.54 -5.93 -12.77
N ARG A 256 12.20 -5.52 -13.85
CA ARG A 256 13.59 -5.05 -13.82
C ARG A 256 13.74 -3.72 -13.09
N LEU A 257 12.93 -2.73 -13.45
CA LEU A 257 12.91 -1.41 -12.82
C LEU A 257 12.64 -1.52 -11.32
N ALA A 258 11.71 -2.40 -10.94
CA ALA A 258 11.36 -2.62 -9.55
C ALA A 258 12.54 -3.10 -8.70
N LYS A 259 13.49 -3.87 -9.24
CA LYS A 259 14.71 -4.28 -8.53
C LYS A 259 15.58 -3.11 -8.10
N HIS A 260 15.44 -1.94 -8.73
CA HIS A 260 16.21 -0.74 -8.41
C HIS A 260 15.40 0.32 -7.67
N ARG A 261 14.07 0.17 -7.58
CA ARG A 261 13.15 1.18 -7.03
C ARG A 261 12.41 0.74 -5.78
N LEU A 262 12.11 -0.55 -5.67
CA LEU A 262 11.44 -1.15 -4.51
C LEU A 262 12.35 -1.66 -3.38
N PRO A 263 13.67 -1.94 -3.55
CA PRO A 263 14.47 -2.37 -2.43
C PRO A 263 14.41 -1.36 -1.29
N TYR A 264 14.31 -1.91 -0.10
CA TYR A 264 14.01 -1.25 1.16
C TYR A 264 15.17 -0.40 1.71
N ARG A 265 15.97 0.22 0.82
CA ARG A 265 17.17 0.99 1.18
C ARG A 265 16.87 2.21 2.05
N PHE A 266 15.61 2.65 2.12
CA PHE A 266 15.17 3.75 2.97
C PHE A 266 15.32 3.46 4.48
N LEU A 267 15.37 2.20 4.92
CA LEU A 267 15.54 1.88 6.36
C LEU A 267 16.96 1.51 6.77
N GLU A 268 17.85 1.19 5.84
CA GLU A 268 19.21 0.73 6.18
C GLU A 268 20.17 1.87 6.54
N GLY A 269 19.70 3.12 6.56
CA GLY A 269 20.51 4.25 7.05
C GLY A 269 21.67 4.62 6.13
N GLU A 270 21.75 4.04 4.92
CA GLU A 270 22.67 4.53 3.89
C GLU A 270 22.22 5.95 3.50
N GLU A 271 23.10 6.91 3.77
CA GLU A 271 22.88 8.33 3.47
C GLU A 271 22.41 8.51 2.02
N HIS A 272 21.32 9.25 1.90
CA HIS A 272 20.68 9.62 0.63
C HIS A 272 21.52 10.62 -0.20
N ASP A 273 22.82 10.75 0.06
CA ASP A 273 23.72 11.69 -0.61
C ASP A 273 24.08 11.27 -2.05
N ARG A 274 23.53 10.16 -2.57
CA ARG A 274 23.90 9.63 -3.90
C ARG A 274 22.75 9.28 -4.83
N VAL A 275 21.51 9.63 -4.49
CA VAL A 275 20.38 9.51 -5.42
C VAL A 275 19.61 10.83 -5.47
N CYS A 276 20.33 11.86 -5.90
CA CYS A 276 19.81 13.08 -6.52
C CYS A 276 20.58 13.27 -7.83
#